data_AF-U6SU56-F1
#
_entry.id   AF-U6SU56-F1
#
_cell.length_a   1.000
_cell.length_b   1.000
_cell.length_c   1.000
_cell.angle_alpha   90.00
_cell.angle_beta   90.00
_cell.angle_gamma   90.00
#
_symmetry.space_group_name_H-M   'P 1'
#
loop_
_entity.id
_entity.type
_entity.pdbx_description
1 polymer ?
#
loop_
_entity_poly.entity_id
_entity_poly.type
_entity_poly.pdbx_seq_one_letter_code
_entity_poly.pdbx_strand_id
1 'polypeptide(L)'
;MKYAFAKRIRHLQSSAIRDILKVVGRGDIISFAGGLPDDELFPIEGIEESFAKVFESGKKSLQYTETEGYLPLREVILERMSRKGITSYSAENVMLTTGSQQVIDLFSRVMLNPGDVILTEDPTYLAALQVFKSYEAKVVAVASDDNGMLPDDLERKMKQYKPKAIYVVPTFSNPAGRVWSLERRQQLLSQAEKGNVIILEDDPYGDIQFRQDETYTPLAALDDGTQVLYTSTFSKTAVPALRTGWVAGPFQVIRMMAQAKQANDLHSNSLSQQALYQLCMHFDLDAHIQQLIRVYESRMNMMVHCIEQANIEGLRFVKPKGGMFLWLELAPEINTTALLPEAVEAGVAYVPGEPFYADVAQKNTMRLNYTHATPEKIEHGMGLLLDLLKEKSKNPHIFS
;
A
#
# COMPACT_ATOMS: atom_id res chain seq x y z
N MET A 1 28.39 -20.00 -9.59
CA MET A 1 27.42 -19.21 -10.38
C MET A 1 28.04 -18.91 -11.75
N LYS A 2 27.29 -19.08 -12.86
CA LYS A 2 27.80 -18.98 -14.25
C LYS A 2 27.75 -17.57 -14.88
N TYR A 3 27.25 -16.57 -14.16
CA TYR A 3 27.06 -15.20 -14.67
C TYR A 3 27.61 -14.16 -13.71
N ALA A 4 28.11 -13.05 -14.26
CA ALA A 4 28.66 -11.92 -13.51
C ALA A 4 27.55 -10.92 -13.11
N PHE A 5 26.68 -11.33 -12.18
CA PHE A 5 25.63 -10.44 -11.68
C PHE A 5 26.21 -9.24 -10.91
N ALA A 6 25.49 -8.12 -10.93
CA ALA A 6 25.83 -6.96 -10.11
C ALA A 6 25.78 -7.32 -8.62
N LYS A 7 26.70 -6.75 -7.82
CA LYS A 7 26.81 -7.06 -6.38
C LYS A 7 25.50 -6.88 -5.61
N ARG A 8 24.75 -5.81 -5.92
CA ARG A 8 23.47 -5.48 -5.27
C ARG A 8 22.38 -6.54 -5.43
N ILE A 9 22.49 -7.44 -6.42
CA ILE A 9 21.51 -8.52 -6.64
C ILE A 9 21.42 -9.46 -5.43
N ARG A 10 22.46 -9.53 -4.58
CA ARG A 10 22.43 -10.30 -3.32
C ARG A 10 21.34 -9.83 -2.32
N HIS A 11 20.86 -8.60 -2.48
CA HIS A 11 19.81 -8.02 -1.62
C HIS A 11 18.40 -8.28 -2.16
N LEU A 12 18.27 -8.85 -3.37
CA LEU A 12 16.97 -9.24 -3.89
C LEU A 12 16.47 -10.49 -3.16
N GLN A 13 15.28 -10.39 -2.59
CA GLN A 13 14.57 -11.49 -1.94
C GLN A 13 13.27 -11.78 -2.71
N SER A 14 12.83 -13.04 -2.71
CA SER A 14 11.48 -13.33 -3.19
C SER A 14 10.45 -12.65 -2.28
N SER A 15 9.31 -12.27 -2.84
CA SER A 15 8.21 -11.74 -2.04
C SER A 15 7.52 -12.88 -1.31
N ALA A 16 7.57 -12.88 0.02
CA ALA A 16 6.88 -13.86 0.87
C ALA A 16 5.39 -13.99 0.48
N ILE A 17 4.73 -12.86 0.18
CA ILE A 17 3.35 -12.84 -0.29
C ILE A 17 3.17 -13.63 -1.59
N ARG A 18 4.10 -13.50 -2.56
CA ARG A 18 4.01 -14.26 -3.83
C ARG A 18 4.19 -15.76 -3.61
N ASP A 19 5.08 -16.14 -2.71
CA ASP A 19 5.31 -17.55 -2.43
C ASP A 19 4.10 -18.18 -1.72
N ILE A 20 3.42 -17.44 -0.84
CA ILE A 20 2.13 -17.84 -0.24
C ILE A 20 1.04 -17.96 -1.31
N LEU A 21 0.90 -16.97 -2.19
CA LEU A 21 -0.13 -16.98 -3.25
C LEU A 21 0.04 -18.14 -4.24
N LYS A 22 1.27 -18.60 -4.50
CA LYS A 22 1.52 -19.79 -5.31
C LYS A 22 1.01 -21.08 -4.66
N VAL A 23 1.04 -21.16 -3.33
CA VAL A 23 0.53 -22.32 -2.59
C VAL A 23 -0.99 -22.32 -2.60
N VAL A 24 -1.60 -21.15 -2.37
CA VAL A 24 -3.06 -20.96 -2.43
C VAL A 24 -3.64 -21.36 -3.79
N GLY A 25 -2.99 -20.98 -4.90
CA GLY A 25 -3.49 -21.26 -6.25
C GLY A 25 -3.48 -22.74 -6.67
N ARG A 26 -3.11 -23.68 -5.78
CA ARG A 26 -2.99 -25.13 -6.07
C ARG A 26 -4.12 -25.99 -5.47
N GLY A 27 -5.11 -25.41 -4.79
CA GLY A 27 -6.23 -26.15 -4.21
C GLY A 27 -7.40 -25.26 -3.77
N ASP A 28 -8.40 -25.84 -3.12
CA ASP A 28 -9.58 -25.16 -2.57
C ASP A 28 -9.27 -24.42 -1.26
N ILE A 29 -8.22 -23.60 -1.25
CA ILE A 29 -7.79 -22.82 -0.07
C ILE A 29 -8.51 -21.47 -0.06
N ILE A 30 -9.18 -21.15 1.04
CA ILE A 30 -9.75 -19.83 1.28
C ILE A 30 -8.61 -18.88 1.66
N SER A 31 -8.38 -17.85 0.84
CA SER A 31 -7.24 -16.94 1.04
C SER A 31 -7.66 -15.57 1.51
N PHE A 32 -7.17 -15.20 2.69
CA PHE A 32 -7.10 -13.84 3.20
C PHE A 32 -5.70 -13.22 3.02
N ALA A 33 -4.80 -13.90 2.28
CA ALA A 33 -3.41 -13.47 2.11
C ALA A 33 -3.23 -12.41 1.00
N GLY A 34 -4.06 -12.47 -0.05
CA GLY A 34 -3.97 -11.57 -1.20
C GLY A 34 -4.23 -10.11 -0.86
N GLY A 35 -3.51 -9.18 -1.49
CA GLY A 35 -3.78 -7.73 -1.43
C GLY A 35 -4.66 -7.24 -2.59
N LEU A 36 -5.61 -8.09 -3.01
CA LEU A 36 -6.36 -7.95 -4.25
C LEU A 36 -7.75 -7.34 -4.00
N PRO A 37 -8.20 -6.39 -4.82
CA PRO A 37 -9.62 -6.04 -4.84
C PRO A 37 -10.45 -7.22 -5.37
N ASP A 38 -11.74 -7.19 -5.09
CA ASP A 38 -12.73 -8.14 -5.64
C ASP A 38 -12.83 -7.98 -7.16
N ASP A 39 -12.69 -9.08 -7.90
CA ASP A 39 -12.76 -9.12 -9.35
C ASP A 39 -14.17 -9.00 -9.91
N GLU A 40 -15.17 -9.49 -9.16
CA GLU A 40 -16.60 -9.36 -9.52
C GLU A 40 -17.09 -7.91 -9.48
N LEU A 41 -16.34 -7.01 -8.83
CA LEU A 41 -16.69 -5.59 -8.74
C LEU A 41 -16.06 -4.75 -9.84
N PHE A 42 -15.19 -5.29 -10.71
CA PHE A 42 -14.52 -4.46 -11.71
C PHE A 42 -15.51 -3.84 -12.73
N PRO A 43 -15.32 -2.56 -13.10
CA PRO A 43 -16.23 -1.86 -14.00
C PRO A 43 -15.98 -2.23 -15.47
N ILE A 44 -16.19 -3.50 -15.84
CA ILE A 44 -15.84 -4.06 -17.15
C ILE A 44 -16.43 -3.22 -18.30
N GLU A 45 -17.73 -2.92 -18.25
CA GLU A 45 -18.40 -2.12 -19.28
C GLU A 45 -17.77 -0.73 -19.46
N GLY A 46 -17.47 -0.06 -18.34
CA GLY A 46 -16.80 1.25 -18.36
C GLY A 46 -15.39 1.17 -18.94
N ILE A 47 -14.67 0.08 -18.68
CA ILE A 47 -13.33 -0.16 -19.26
C ILE A 47 -13.43 -0.43 -20.77
N GLU A 48 -14.37 -1.26 -21.21
CA GLU A 48 -14.59 -1.56 -22.63
C GLU A 48 -14.93 -0.30 -23.41
N GLU A 49 -15.87 0.50 -22.93
CA GLU A 49 -16.24 1.79 -23.57
C GLU A 49 -15.04 2.74 -23.61
N SER A 50 -14.27 2.80 -22.52
CA SER A 50 -13.07 3.65 -22.44
C SER A 50 -12.04 3.28 -23.50
N PHE A 51 -11.72 1.99 -23.67
CA PHE A 51 -10.80 1.55 -24.71
C PHE A 51 -11.35 1.77 -26.12
N ALA A 52 -12.66 1.57 -26.34
CA ALA A 52 -13.29 1.88 -27.62
C ALA A 52 -13.07 3.35 -28.01
N LYS A 53 -13.34 4.30 -27.10
CA LYS A 53 -13.07 5.73 -27.31
C LYS A 53 -11.60 6.04 -27.59
N VAL A 54 -10.67 5.34 -26.93
CA VAL A 54 -9.22 5.49 -27.20
C VAL A 54 -8.89 5.08 -28.64
N PHE A 55 -9.44 3.97 -29.13
CA PHE A 55 -9.19 3.53 -30.50
C PHE A 55 -9.90 4.40 -31.55
N GLU A 56 -11.06 4.97 -31.23
CA GLU A 56 -11.77 5.94 -32.08
C GLU A 56 -10.97 7.23 -32.33
N SER A 57 -10.11 7.64 -31.38
CA SER A 57 -9.21 8.78 -31.54
C SER A 57 -8.11 8.57 -32.60
N GLY A 58 -8.03 7.37 -33.16
CA GLY A 58 -7.19 7.03 -34.31
C GLY A 58 -5.73 6.78 -33.97
N LYS A 59 -4.87 6.78 -35.00
CA LYS A 59 -3.47 6.32 -34.90
C LYS A 59 -2.63 7.05 -33.84
N LYS A 60 -3.02 8.27 -33.44
CA LYS A 60 -2.27 9.06 -32.45
C LYS A 60 -2.29 8.40 -31.07
N SER A 61 -3.35 7.67 -30.69
CA SER A 61 -3.42 6.99 -29.40
C SER A 61 -2.44 5.83 -29.25
N LEU A 62 -1.92 5.32 -30.37
CA LEU A 62 -1.00 4.18 -30.44
C LEU A 62 0.48 4.58 -30.43
N GLN A 63 0.79 5.88 -30.41
CA GLN A 63 2.17 6.39 -30.47
C GLN A 63 2.77 6.59 -29.08
N TYR A 64 4.11 6.64 -29.01
CA TYR A 64 4.83 7.10 -27.83
C TYR A 64 4.36 8.50 -27.37
N THR A 65 4.41 8.74 -26.06
CA THR A 65 4.00 10.00 -25.42
C THR A 65 5.06 10.51 -24.44
N GLU A 66 4.80 11.66 -23.81
CA GLU A 66 5.69 12.27 -22.82
C GLU A 66 5.89 11.36 -21.60
N THR A 67 7.10 11.38 -21.05
CA THR A 67 7.48 10.57 -19.87
C THR A 67 6.63 10.88 -18.65
N GLU A 68 6.33 12.16 -18.44
CA GLU A 68 5.50 12.66 -17.34
C GLU A 68 4.07 12.11 -17.42
N GLY A 69 3.65 11.67 -18.62
CA GLY A 69 2.38 11.01 -18.88
C GLY A 69 1.33 11.91 -19.51
N TYR A 70 0.23 11.27 -19.90
CA TYR A 70 -0.91 11.86 -20.60
C TYR A 70 -1.51 13.02 -19.80
N LEU A 71 -1.33 14.24 -20.30
CA LEU A 71 -1.70 15.48 -19.61
C LEU A 71 -3.17 15.52 -19.16
N PRO A 72 -4.17 15.14 -19.98
CA PRO A 72 -5.56 15.16 -19.52
C PRO A 72 -5.82 14.27 -18.31
N LEU A 73 -5.14 13.13 -18.17
CA LEU A 73 -5.25 12.31 -16.96
C LEU A 73 -4.57 12.97 -15.76
N ARG A 74 -3.46 13.67 -15.96
CA ARG A 74 -2.80 14.42 -14.87
C ARG A 74 -3.70 15.54 -14.33
N GLU A 75 -4.43 16.23 -15.20
CA GLU A 75 -5.40 17.27 -14.81
C GLU A 75 -6.57 16.69 -14.01
N VAL A 76 -7.14 15.56 -14.45
CA VAL A 76 -8.17 14.83 -13.69
C VAL A 76 -7.65 14.40 -12.31
N ILE A 77 -6.41 13.93 -12.22
CA ILE A 77 -5.79 13.55 -10.95
C ILE A 77 -5.65 14.75 -10.01
N LEU A 78 -5.24 15.92 -10.51
CA LEU A 78 -5.17 17.14 -9.72
C LEU A 78 -6.53 17.54 -9.17
N GLU A 79 -7.59 17.45 -9.97
CA GLU A 79 -8.94 17.69 -9.50
C GLU A 79 -9.31 16.72 -8.36
N ARG A 80 -9.07 15.42 -8.53
CA ARG A 80 -9.33 14.42 -7.47
C ARG A 80 -8.49 14.67 -6.22
N MET A 81 -7.23 15.07 -6.37
CA MET A 81 -6.34 15.44 -5.26
C MET A 81 -6.84 16.68 -4.50
N SER A 82 -7.38 17.68 -5.21
CA SER A 82 -7.95 18.88 -4.60
C SER A 82 -9.13 18.57 -3.67
N ARG A 83 -9.93 17.53 -3.97
CA ARG A 83 -11.04 17.07 -3.12
C ARG A 83 -10.55 16.52 -1.77
N LYS A 84 -9.27 16.11 -1.69
CA LYS A 84 -8.58 15.72 -0.45
C LYS A 84 -7.85 16.89 0.23
N GLY A 85 -7.99 18.11 -0.28
CA GLY A 85 -7.29 19.30 0.19
C GLY A 85 -5.87 19.48 -0.36
N ILE A 86 -5.41 18.64 -1.29
CA ILE A 86 -4.08 18.77 -1.88
C ILE A 86 -4.14 19.76 -3.05
N THR A 87 -3.76 21.02 -2.81
CA THR A 87 -3.88 22.12 -3.78
C THR A 87 -2.54 22.77 -4.15
N SER A 88 -1.44 22.37 -3.53
CA SER A 88 -0.09 22.95 -3.70
C SER A 88 0.61 22.55 -5.01
N TYR A 89 0.00 21.72 -5.85
CA TYR A 89 0.62 21.13 -7.04
C TYR A 89 -0.07 21.54 -8.35
N SER A 90 0.73 21.69 -9.40
CA SER A 90 0.27 21.87 -10.79
C SER A 90 0.56 20.61 -11.63
N ALA A 91 0.18 20.61 -12.91
CA ALA A 91 0.44 19.47 -13.80
C ALA A 91 1.94 19.17 -13.94
N GLU A 92 2.81 20.18 -13.82
CA GLU A 92 4.27 20.02 -13.86
C GLU A 92 4.84 19.33 -12.62
N ASN A 93 4.09 19.34 -11.51
CA ASN A 93 4.44 18.65 -10.28
C ASN A 93 3.95 17.20 -10.27
N VAL A 94 3.22 16.75 -11.29
CA VAL A 94 2.60 15.42 -11.33
C VAL A 94 3.19 14.59 -12.47
N MET A 95 3.59 13.36 -12.13
CA MET A 95 4.04 12.36 -13.09
C MET A 95 3.25 11.06 -12.94
N LEU A 96 2.78 10.53 -14.07
CA LEU A 96 2.14 9.21 -14.14
C LEU A 96 3.19 8.10 -14.13
N THR A 97 2.85 6.99 -13.49
CA THR A 97 3.74 5.84 -13.30
C THR A 97 3.00 4.53 -13.47
N THR A 98 3.75 3.44 -13.53
CA THR A 98 3.23 2.07 -13.62
C THR A 98 2.71 1.54 -12.26
N GLY A 99 2.05 2.43 -11.49
CA GLY A 99 1.62 2.26 -10.09
C GLY A 99 2.66 2.72 -9.05
N SER A 100 2.25 2.85 -7.78
CA SER A 100 3.10 3.35 -6.67
C SER A 100 4.42 2.58 -6.52
N GLN A 101 4.47 1.30 -6.90
CA GLN A 101 5.71 0.52 -6.88
C GLN A 101 6.82 1.12 -7.75
N GLN A 102 6.48 1.67 -8.92
CA GLN A 102 7.44 2.37 -9.77
C GLN A 102 7.85 3.71 -9.14
N VAL A 103 6.94 4.39 -8.43
CA VAL A 103 7.27 5.61 -7.69
C VAL A 103 8.34 5.33 -6.64
N ILE A 104 8.15 4.29 -5.82
CA ILE A 104 9.12 3.89 -4.79
C ILE A 104 10.48 3.52 -5.42
N ASP A 105 10.49 2.81 -6.54
CA ASP A 105 11.74 2.48 -7.26
C ASP A 105 12.43 3.72 -7.84
N LEU A 106 11.71 4.59 -8.54
CA LEU A 106 12.26 5.81 -9.12
C LEU A 106 12.77 6.77 -8.03
N PHE A 107 12.01 6.92 -6.94
CA PHE A 107 12.43 7.68 -5.77
C PHE A 107 13.73 7.12 -5.22
N SER A 108 13.78 5.81 -5.00
CA SER A 108 14.97 5.13 -4.46
C SER A 108 16.19 5.32 -5.37
N ARG A 109 16.00 5.23 -6.69
CA ARG A 109 17.05 5.42 -7.69
C ARG A 109 17.60 6.86 -7.71
N VAL A 110 16.75 7.85 -7.49
CA VAL A 110 17.13 9.27 -7.52
C VAL A 110 17.74 9.72 -6.19
N MET A 111 17.21 9.23 -5.07
CA MET A 111 17.52 9.79 -3.75
C MET A 111 18.56 8.99 -2.96
N LEU A 112 18.67 7.67 -3.17
CA LEU A 112 19.42 6.79 -2.28
C LEU A 112 20.79 6.39 -2.85
N ASN A 113 21.80 6.49 -1.97
CA ASN A 113 23.08 5.84 -2.12
C ASN A 113 23.17 4.63 -1.17
N PRO A 114 24.07 3.66 -1.45
CA PRO A 114 24.36 2.58 -0.53
C PRO A 114 24.69 3.11 0.88
N GLY A 115 23.97 2.63 1.89
CA GLY A 115 24.13 3.01 3.28
C GLY A 115 23.31 4.22 3.74
N ASP A 116 22.66 4.96 2.83
CA ASP A 116 21.69 6.01 3.20
C ASP A 116 20.57 5.41 4.05
N VAL A 117 20.05 6.20 5.00
CA VAL A 117 18.99 5.75 5.92
C VAL A 117 17.64 6.25 5.44
N ILE A 118 16.64 5.36 5.43
CA ILE A 118 15.22 5.72 5.32
C ILE A 118 14.54 5.37 6.64
N LEU A 119 13.79 6.32 7.20
CA LEU A 119 12.90 6.05 8.32
C LEU A 119 11.54 5.56 7.82
N THR A 120 10.92 4.63 8.53
CA THR A 120 9.57 4.13 8.25
C THR A 120 8.82 3.79 9.53
N GLU A 121 7.49 3.73 9.47
CA GLU A 121 6.69 3.11 10.54
C GLU A 121 6.94 1.60 10.62
N ASP A 122 6.47 0.97 11.71
CA ASP A 122 6.64 -0.46 11.96
C ASP A 122 5.34 -1.05 12.54
N PRO A 123 4.71 -2.05 11.89
CA PRO A 123 5.06 -2.62 10.58
C PRO A 123 4.79 -1.64 9.42
N THR A 124 5.35 -1.91 8.24
CA THR A 124 5.17 -1.09 7.03
C THR A 124 5.01 -1.94 5.76
N TYR A 125 4.88 -1.29 4.61
CA TYR A 125 4.66 -1.97 3.33
C TYR A 125 5.89 -2.76 2.87
N LEU A 126 5.76 -4.09 2.90
CA LEU A 126 6.83 -5.05 2.54
C LEU A 126 7.51 -4.70 1.20
N ALA A 127 6.76 -4.32 0.17
CA ALA A 127 7.37 -4.08 -1.14
C ALA A 127 8.23 -2.80 -1.17
N ALA A 128 7.94 -1.82 -0.31
CA ALA A 128 8.81 -0.67 -0.14
C ALA A 128 10.14 -1.08 0.51
N LEU A 129 10.08 -1.89 1.58
CA LEU A 129 11.27 -2.45 2.23
C LEU A 129 12.18 -3.19 1.25
N GLN A 130 11.59 -4.01 0.38
CA GLN A 130 12.34 -4.76 -0.65
C GLN A 130 13.05 -3.84 -1.63
N VAL A 131 12.38 -2.77 -2.08
CA VAL A 131 12.99 -1.79 -2.99
C VAL A 131 14.13 -1.06 -2.29
N PHE A 132 13.91 -0.50 -1.10
CA PHE A 132 14.96 0.24 -0.38
C PHE A 132 16.20 -0.63 -0.12
N LYS A 133 16.01 -1.88 0.32
CA LYS A 133 17.11 -2.84 0.52
C LYS A 133 17.84 -3.18 -0.78
N SER A 134 17.14 -3.21 -1.93
CA SER A 134 17.77 -3.46 -3.24
C SER A 134 18.70 -2.34 -3.72
N TYR A 135 18.50 -1.12 -3.21
CA TYR A 135 19.39 0.03 -3.38
C TYR A 135 20.42 0.14 -2.25
N GLU A 136 20.57 -0.91 -1.43
CA GLU A 136 21.52 -0.99 -0.32
C GLU A 136 21.29 0.09 0.76
N ALA A 137 20.08 0.65 0.84
CA ALA A 137 19.69 1.57 1.89
C ALA A 137 19.45 0.82 3.22
N LYS A 138 19.70 1.52 4.33
CA LYS A 138 19.37 1.05 5.67
C LYS A 138 17.97 1.54 6.02
N VAL A 139 17.04 0.62 6.18
CA VAL A 139 15.69 0.97 6.64
C VAL A 139 15.66 0.88 8.15
N VAL A 140 15.22 1.96 8.80
CA VAL A 140 15.15 2.07 10.26
C VAL A 140 13.71 2.35 10.66
N ALA A 141 13.12 1.46 11.44
CA ALA A 141 11.81 1.66 12.03
C ALA A 141 11.82 2.89 12.96
N VAL A 142 10.74 3.65 13.00
CA VAL A 142 10.41 4.60 14.07
C VAL A 142 9.33 3.95 14.92
N ALA A 143 9.45 4.05 16.24
CA ALA A 143 8.42 3.52 17.14
C ALA A 143 7.08 4.23 16.85
N SER A 144 6.01 3.46 16.73
CA SER A 144 4.69 3.94 16.39
C SER A 144 3.64 3.37 17.33
N ASP A 145 2.59 4.14 17.58
CA ASP A 145 1.34 3.69 18.20
C ASP A 145 0.20 3.67 17.16
N ASP A 146 -1.04 3.51 17.62
CA ASP A 146 -2.21 3.48 16.72
C ASP A 146 -2.49 4.83 16.03
N ASN A 147 -1.89 5.92 16.51
CA ASN A 147 -2.02 7.27 15.96
C ASN A 147 -0.88 7.66 15.02
N GLY A 148 0.17 6.84 14.88
CA GLY A 148 1.30 7.06 13.99
C GLY A 148 2.66 7.02 14.69
N MET A 149 3.69 7.60 14.06
CA MET A 149 5.04 7.68 14.64
C MET A 149 5.06 8.49 15.93
N LEU A 150 5.82 8.00 16.92
CA LEU A 150 6.09 8.70 18.17
C LEU A 150 7.09 9.85 17.92
N PRO A 151 6.72 11.12 18.21
CA PRO A 151 7.57 12.27 17.87
C PRO A 151 8.95 12.27 18.53
N ASP A 152 9.06 11.79 19.77
CA ASP A 152 10.33 11.77 20.51
C ASP A 152 11.32 10.77 19.89
N ASP A 153 10.81 9.60 19.47
CA ASP A 153 11.63 8.59 18.82
C ASP A 153 12.03 9.02 17.41
N LEU A 154 11.11 9.67 16.69
CA LEU A 154 11.39 10.27 15.38
C LEU A 154 12.50 11.31 15.50
N GLU A 155 12.39 12.28 16.40
CA GLU A 155 13.38 13.34 16.60
C GLU A 155 14.76 12.76 16.93
N ARG A 156 14.80 11.78 17.85
CA ARG A 156 16.02 11.08 18.24
C ARG A 156 16.67 10.38 17.04
N LYS A 157 15.88 9.65 16.24
CA LYS A 157 16.36 8.90 15.06
C LYS A 157 16.78 9.85 13.93
N MET A 158 16.08 10.97 13.73
CA MET A 158 16.49 12.00 12.78
C MET A 158 17.86 12.59 13.14
N LYS A 159 18.10 12.89 14.42
CA LYS A 159 19.41 13.38 14.90
C LYS A 159 20.51 12.32 14.77
N GLN A 160 20.21 11.08 15.14
CA GLN A 160 21.17 9.97 15.15
C GLN A 160 21.58 9.55 13.74
N TYR A 161 20.60 9.37 12.85
CA TYR A 161 20.81 8.74 11.55
C TYR A 161 20.92 9.72 10.38
N LYS A 162 20.45 10.97 10.55
CA LYS A 162 20.37 11.99 9.49
C LYS A 162 19.76 11.39 8.21
N PRO A 163 18.52 10.87 8.28
CA PRO A 163 17.94 10.07 7.22
C PRO A 163 17.83 10.86 5.92
N LYS A 164 17.94 10.14 4.81
CA LYS A 164 17.71 10.70 3.47
C LYS A 164 16.24 11.05 3.27
N ALA A 165 15.34 10.22 3.81
CA ALA A 165 13.91 10.34 3.64
C ALA A 165 13.13 9.60 4.74
N ILE A 166 11.83 9.89 4.80
CA ILE A 166 10.85 9.18 5.63
C ILE A 166 9.79 8.57 4.69
N TYR A 167 9.48 7.28 4.82
CA TYR A 167 8.40 6.61 4.10
C TYR A 167 7.25 6.28 5.04
N VAL A 168 6.03 6.62 4.67
CA VAL A 168 4.82 6.40 5.48
C VAL A 168 3.60 6.04 4.64
N VAL A 169 2.68 5.29 5.24
CA VAL A 169 1.35 4.96 4.71
C VAL A 169 0.30 5.39 5.73
N PRO A 170 0.07 6.70 5.94
CA PRO A 170 -0.65 7.20 7.12
C PRO A 170 -2.15 6.84 7.15
N THR A 171 -2.72 6.44 6.01
CA THR A 171 -4.16 6.21 5.82
C THR A 171 -4.41 4.77 5.38
N PHE A 172 -5.04 3.99 6.26
CA PHE A 172 -5.39 2.58 6.08
C PHE A 172 -4.18 1.71 5.68
N SER A 173 -3.08 1.89 6.41
CA SER A 173 -1.75 1.33 6.11
C SER A 173 -1.77 -0.14 5.72
N ASN A 174 -0.91 -0.57 4.79
CA ASN A 174 -0.60 -1.98 4.60
C ASN A 174 0.67 -2.33 5.40
N PRO A 175 0.61 -3.19 6.42
CA PRO A 175 -0.45 -4.16 6.67
C PRO A 175 -1.47 -3.79 7.77
N ALA A 176 -1.18 -2.78 8.59
CA ALA A 176 -1.84 -2.61 9.89
C ALA A 176 -3.28 -2.06 9.85
N GLY A 177 -3.74 -1.55 8.70
CA GLY A 177 -5.03 -0.84 8.58
C GLY A 177 -5.13 0.46 9.39
N ARG A 178 -4.00 0.97 9.93
CA ARG A 178 -3.97 2.13 10.82
C ARG A 178 -4.32 3.42 10.11
N VAL A 179 -4.83 4.38 10.89
CA VAL A 179 -5.08 5.75 10.45
C VAL A 179 -4.43 6.70 11.43
N TRP A 180 -3.45 7.45 10.96
CA TRP A 180 -2.75 8.41 11.79
C TRP A 180 -3.66 9.58 12.17
N SER A 181 -3.51 10.05 13.40
CA SER A 181 -4.15 11.28 13.87
C SER A 181 -3.63 12.51 13.11
N LEU A 182 -4.45 13.56 13.03
CA LEU A 182 -4.02 14.85 12.46
C LEU A 182 -2.81 15.42 13.22
N GLU A 183 -2.78 15.26 14.54
CA GLU A 183 -1.68 15.73 15.38
C GLU A 183 -0.34 15.07 14.99
N ARG A 184 -0.31 13.73 14.83
CA ARG A 184 0.93 13.03 14.41
C ARG A 184 1.36 13.40 13.01
N ARG A 185 0.42 13.65 12.10
CA ARG A 185 0.73 14.14 10.74
C ARG A 185 1.42 15.51 10.79
N GLN A 186 0.88 16.45 11.57
CA GLN A 186 1.45 17.79 11.74
C GLN A 186 2.83 17.74 12.42
N GLN A 187 3.02 16.88 13.42
CA GLN A 187 4.30 16.72 14.10
C GLN A 187 5.37 16.10 13.18
N LEU A 188 5.02 15.08 12.39
CA LEU A 188 5.92 14.51 11.39
C LEU A 188 6.35 15.60 10.39
N LEU A 189 5.40 16.35 9.83
CA LEU A 189 5.69 17.41 8.87
C LEU A 189 6.62 18.47 9.48
N SER A 190 6.30 18.98 10.67
CA SER A 190 7.14 19.98 11.35
C SER A 190 8.56 19.49 11.65
N GLN A 191 8.73 18.22 12.04
CA GLN A 191 10.06 17.66 12.27
C GLN A 191 10.82 17.45 10.95
N ALA A 192 10.15 16.98 9.90
CA ALA A 192 10.72 16.80 8.57
C ALA A 192 11.21 18.13 7.96
N GLU A 193 10.41 19.19 8.06
CA GLU A 193 10.79 20.56 7.66
C GLU A 193 12.04 21.04 8.39
N LYS A 194 12.06 20.95 9.73
CA LYS A 194 13.23 21.34 10.54
C LYS A 194 14.49 20.56 10.16
N GLY A 195 14.32 19.30 9.78
CA GLY A 195 15.40 18.41 9.36
C GLY A 195 15.78 18.52 7.87
N ASN A 196 15.02 19.26 7.05
CA ASN A 196 15.08 19.21 5.59
C ASN A 196 15.03 17.78 5.03
N VAL A 197 14.15 16.93 5.57
CA VAL A 197 14.01 15.51 5.20
C VAL A 197 12.73 15.31 4.39
N ILE A 198 12.84 14.83 3.15
CA ILE A 198 11.66 14.58 2.31
C ILE A 198 10.82 13.42 2.85
N ILE A 199 9.50 13.57 2.78
CA ILE A 199 8.53 12.53 3.13
C ILE A 199 7.99 11.91 1.84
N LEU A 200 8.06 10.59 1.71
CA LEU A 200 7.31 9.84 0.71
C LEU A 200 6.03 9.31 1.37
N GLU A 201 4.91 9.97 1.10
CA GLU A 201 3.56 9.57 1.54
C GLU A 201 2.92 8.68 0.47
N ASP A 202 2.65 7.41 0.82
CA ASP A 202 1.96 6.46 -0.05
C ASP A 202 0.50 6.31 0.41
N ASP A 203 -0.45 6.74 -0.43
CA ASP A 203 -1.89 6.69 -0.15
C ASP A 203 -2.67 5.90 -1.23
N PRO A 204 -2.49 4.58 -1.32
CA PRO A 204 -3.22 3.77 -2.29
C PRO A 204 -4.66 3.43 -1.82
N TYR A 205 -5.02 3.77 -0.58
CA TYR A 205 -6.26 3.33 0.06
C TYR A 205 -7.19 4.46 0.49
N GLY A 206 -6.76 5.72 0.52
CA GLY A 206 -7.50 6.84 1.11
C GLY A 206 -8.90 7.05 0.57
N ASP A 207 -9.18 6.65 -0.68
CA ASP A 207 -10.53 6.72 -1.27
C ASP A 207 -11.49 5.66 -0.70
N ILE A 208 -10.98 4.56 -0.12
CA ILE A 208 -11.77 3.46 0.45
C ILE A 208 -12.02 3.72 1.94
N GLN A 209 -12.73 4.80 2.24
CA GLN A 209 -13.06 5.21 3.60
C GLN A 209 -14.48 4.77 3.97
N PHE A 210 -14.66 4.03 5.06
CA PHE A 210 -15.99 3.53 5.46
C PHE A 210 -16.89 4.62 6.04
N ARG A 211 -16.34 5.48 6.89
CA ARG A 211 -17.07 6.56 7.56
C ARG A 211 -16.92 7.88 6.81
N GLN A 212 -17.88 8.24 5.97
CA GLN A 212 -17.82 9.46 5.15
C GLN A 212 -17.92 10.78 5.96
N ASP A 213 -18.32 10.70 7.23
CA ASP A 213 -18.37 11.81 8.18
C ASP A 213 -17.03 12.09 8.88
N GLU A 214 -16.06 11.18 8.77
CA GLU A 214 -14.70 11.39 9.26
C GLU A 214 -13.83 12.04 8.17
N THR A 215 -12.74 12.69 8.54
CA THR A 215 -11.79 13.29 7.59
C THR A 215 -10.37 12.85 7.93
N TYR A 216 -9.66 12.29 6.95
CA TYR A 216 -8.27 11.87 7.07
C TYR A 216 -7.40 12.67 6.10
N THR A 217 -6.92 13.82 6.57
CA THR A 217 -6.13 14.75 5.74
C THR A 217 -4.76 14.16 5.38
N PRO A 218 -4.42 14.01 4.08
CA PRO A 218 -3.07 13.61 3.65
C PRO A 218 -2.00 14.61 4.13
N LEU A 219 -0.77 14.14 4.38
CA LEU A 219 0.37 15.02 4.69
C LEU A 219 0.59 16.04 3.58
N ALA A 220 0.42 15.61 2.33
CA ALA A 220 0.55 16.47 1.16
C ALA A 220 -0.49 17.62 1.08
N ALA A 221 -1.60 17.53 1.82
CA ALA A 221 -2.58 18.60 1.94
C ALA A 221 -2.21 19.61 3.05
N LEU A 222 -1.31 19.22 3.96
CA LEU A 222 -0.79 20.07 5.03
C LEU A 222 0.52 20.77 4.63
N ASP A 223 1.21 20.23 3.61
CA ASP A 223 2.47 20.73 3.05
C ASP A 223 2.24 21.82 1.99
N ASP A 224 3.13 22.80 1.94
CA ASP A 224 3.13 23.87 0.92
C ASP A 224 3.73 23.43 -0.43
N GLY A 225 3.91 22.12 -0.61
CA GLY A 225 4.45 21.49 -1.82
C GLY A 225 5.97 21.37 -1.83
N THR A 226 6.63 21.54 -0.68
CA THR A 226 8.09 21.55 -0.56
C THR A 226 8.68 20.31 0.09
N GLN A 227 7.96 19.64 0.99
CA GLN A 227 8.51 18.57 1.82
C GLN A 227 7.90 17.20 1.53
N VAL A 228 6.70 17.13 0.95
CA VAL A 228 5.99 15.87 0.72
C VAL A 228 5.99 15.45 -0.75
N LEU A 229 6.39 14.21 -0.99
CA LEU A 229 6.18 13.50 -2.25
C LEU A 229 5.01 12.53 -2.04
N TYR A 230 3.85 12.89 -2.58
CA TYR A 230 2.61 12.11 -2.48
C TYR A 230 2.52 11.10 -3.62
N THR A 231 2.18 9.84 -3.33
CA THR A 231 1.88 8.84 -4.34
C THR A 231 0.58 8.11 -4.07
N SER A 232 -0.13 7.79 -5.15
CA SER A 232 -1.36 7.01 -5.09
C SER A 232 -1.59 6.29 -6.42
N THR A 233 -2.66 5.50 -6.51
CA THR A 233 -2.91 4.60 -7.65
C THR A 233 -4.38 4.31 -7.87
N PHE A 234 -4.74 4.09 -9.13
CA PHE A 234 -6.04 3.55 -9.52
C PHE A 234 -6.16 2.04 -9.24
N SER A 235 -5.11 1.39 -8.73
CA SER A 235 -5.10 -0.06 -8.55
C SER A 235 -6.18 -0.57 -7.59
N LYS A 236 -6.67 0.28 -6.68
CA LYS A 236 -7.61 -0.11 -5.61
C LYS A 236 -9.02 0.48 -5.80
N THR A 237 -9.17 1.43 -6.72
CA THR A 237 -10.39 2.20 -6.96
C THR A 237 -10.96 2.02 -8.36
N ALA A 238 -10.16 1.50 -9.30
CA ALA A 238 -10.60 1.11 -10.64
C ALA A 238 -10.13 -0.32 -10.93
N VAL A 239 -9.07 -0.49 -11.72
CA VAL A 239 -8.60 -1.82 -12.14
C VAL A 239 -7.07 -1.96 -11.95
N PRO A 240 -6.59 -2.91 -11.12
CA PRO A 240 -5.16 -3.15 -10.90
C PRO A 240 -4.35 -3.37 -12.18
N ALA A 241 -4.95 -4.07 -13.16
CA ALA A 241 -4.29 -4.51 -14.39
C ALA A 241 -3.89 -3.36 -15.33
N LEU A 242 -4.52 -2.18 -15.19
CA LEU A 242 -4.12 -0.97 -15.95
C LEU A 242 -2.80 -0.39 -15.46
N ARG A 243 -2.28 -0.88 -14.33
CA ARG A 243 -0.97 -0.50 -13.78
C ARG A 243 -0.72 1.00 -13.81
N THR A 244 -1.66 1.82 -13.35
CA THR A 244 -1.51 3.28 -13.39
C THR A 244 -1.55 3.84 -11.97
N GLY A 245 -0.53 4.64 -11.65
CA GLY A 245 -0.48 5.46 -10.46
C GLY A 245 0.18 6.79 -10.78
N TRP A 246 0.39 7.60 -9.77
CA TRP A 246 1.01 8.90 -9.92
C TRP A 246 1.86 9.26 -8.72
N VAL A 247 2.72 10.24 -8.95
CA VAL A 247 3.47 10.93 -7.90
C VAL A 247 3.29 12.43 -8.09
N ALA A 248 3.11 13.15 -6.99
CA ALA A 248 3.04 14.60 -6.92
C ALA A 248 4.02 15.11 -5.87
N GLY A 249 4.77 16.17 -6.14
CA GLY A 249 5.70 16.73 -5.15
C GLY A 249 6.58 17.86 -5.68
N PRO A 250 7.69 18.16 -4.98
CA PRO A 250 8.58 19.25 -5.36
C PRO A 250 9.08 19.10 -6.81
N PHE A 251 8.93 20.15 -7.60
CA PHE A 251 9.20 20.13 -9.05
C PHE A 251 10.59 19.58 -9.39
N GLN A 252 11.62 19.95 -8.61
CA GLN A 252 12.98 19.47 -8.82
C GLN A 252 13.11 17.96 -8.67
N VAL A 253 12.42 17.37 -7.68
CA VAL A 253 12.41 15.92 -7.45
C VAL A 253 11.68 15.22 -8.59
N ILE A 254 10.50 15.72 -8.97
CA ILE A 254 9.71 15.18 -10.09
C ILE A 254 10.51 15.19 -11.39
N ARG A 255 11.23 16.27 -11.69
CA ARG A 255 12.08 16.37 -12.88
C ARG A 255 13.19 15.31 -12.89
N MET A 256 13.85 15.08 -11.76
CA MET A 256 14.88 14.02 -11.65
C MET A 256 14.27 12.62 -11.79
N MET A 257 13.08 12.40 -11.23
CA MET A 257 12.35 11.14 -11.37
C MET A 257 11.91 10.90 -12.82
N ALA A 258 11.47 11.95 -13.54
CA ALA A 258 11.15 11.86 -14.97
C ALA A 258 12.40 11.46 -15.80
N GLN A 259 13.56 12.05 -15.54
CA GLN A 259 14.81 11.64 -16.21
C GLN A 259 15.18 10.19 -15.89
N ALA A 260 15.03 9.75 -14.63
CA ALA A 260 15.25 8.36 -14.26
C ALA A 260 14.25 7.41 -14.94
N LYS A 261 13.00 7.84 -15.12
CA LYS A 261 11.94 7.11 -15.82
C LYS A 261 12.20 6.99 -17.32
N GLN A 262 12.67 8.04 -17.99
CA GLN A 262 13.11 7.99 -19.39
C GLN A 262 14.12 6.85 -19.62
N ALA A 263 15.08 6.72 -18.71
CA ALA A 263 16.08 5.66 -18.76
C ALA A 263 15.58 4.28 -18.29
N ASN A 264 14.40 4.18 -17.69
CA ASN A 264 13.82 2.94 -17.18
C ASN A 264 12.86 2.33 -18.22
N ASP A 265 11.87 3.09 -18.66
CA ASP A 265 10.79 2.58 -19.52
C ASP A 265 10.27 3.58 -20.56
N LEU A 266 10.97 4.71 -20.79
CA LEU A 266 10.54 5.84 -21.64
C LEU A 266 9.30 6.56 -21.09
N HIS A 267 8.16 5.89 -21.09
CA HIS A 267 6.90 6.30 -20.46
C HIS A 267 6.04 5.07 -20.15
N SER A 268 5.11 5.18 -19.21
CA SER A 268 4.17 4.09 -18.90
C SER A 268 3.16 3.89 -20.04
N ASN A 269 2.48 2.73 -20.08
CA ASN A 269 1.50 2.39 -21.13
C ASN A 269 0.49 3.53 -21.35
N SER A 270 0.57 4.20 -22.51
CA SER A 270 -0.28 5.35 -22.79
C SER A 270 -1.74 4.96 -23.03
N LEU A 271 -2.02 3.74 -23.52
CA LEU A 271 -3.40 3.29 -23.73
C LEU A 271 -4.12 3.16 -22.39
N SER A 272 -3.44 2.64 -21.36
CA SER A 272 -4.01 2.57 -20.00
C SER A 272 -4.30 3.95 -19.42
N GLN A 273 -3.43 4.94 -19.65
CA GLN A 273 -3.63 6.31 -19.19
C GLN A 273 -4.79 6.99 -19.93
N GLN A 274 -4.87 6.83 -21.25
CA GLN A 274 -5.96 7.39 -22.04
C GLN A 274 -7.30 6.72 -21.69
N ALA A 275 -7.32 5.40 -21.49
CA ALA A 275 -8.51 4.68 -21.06
C ALA A 275 -8.97 5.11 -19.66
N LEU A 276 -8.05 5.31 -18.72
CA LEU A 276 -8.40 5.85 -17.39
C LEU A 276 -8.95 7.27 -17.45
N TYR A 277 -8.41 8.11 -18.34
CA TYR A 277 -9.00 9.43 -18.60
C TYR A 277 -10.44 9.29 -19.11
N GLN A 278 -10.68 8.44 -20.12
CA GLN A 278 -12.03 8.19 -20.64
C GLN A 278 -12.96 7.63 -19.55
N LEU A 279 -12.47 6.73 -18.71
CA LEU A 279 -13.23 6.18 -17.59
C LEU A 279 -13.65 7.29 -16.62
N CYS A 280 -12.73 8.18 -16.24
CA CYS A 280 -13.06 9.28 -15.33
C CYS A 280 -14.05 10.28 -15.93
N MET A 281 -14.10 10.41 -17.26
CA MET A 281 -14.98 11.35 -17.95
C MET A 281 -16.37 10.78 -18.27
N HIS A 282 -16.48 9.47 -18.44
CA HIS A 282 -17.67 8.83 -19.00
C HIS A 282 -18.29 7.75 -18.12
N PHE A 283 -17.59 7.33 -17.07
CA PHE A 283 -18.10 6.38 -16.08
C PHE A 283 -18.12 7.05 -14.71
N ASP A 284 -19.17 6.80 -13.93
CA ASP A 284 -19.31 7.33 -12.58
C ASP A 284 -18.38 6.56 -11.61
N LEU A 285 -17.10 6.92 -11.66
CA LEU A 285 -16.05 6.32 -10.84
C LEU A 285 -16.32 6.54 -9.35
N ASP A 286 -16.93 7.67 -8.97
CA ASP A 286 -17.21 7.98 -7.58
C ASP A 286 -18.33 7.08 -7.04
N ALA A 287 -19.41 6.85 -7.81
CA ALA A 287 -20.44 5.88 -7.44
C ALA A 287 -19.90 4.45 -7.36
N HIS A 288 -18.97 4.08 -8.27
CA HIS A 288 -18.28 2.80 -8.21
C HIS A 288 -17.45 2.65 -6.92
N ILE A 289 -16.65 3.66 -6.56
CA ILE A 289 -15.90 3.65 -5.29
C ILE A 289 -16.85 3.52 -4.09
N GLN A 290 -18.00 4.20 -4.11
CA GLN A 290 -19.01 4.06 -3.05
C GLN A 290 -19.59 2.64 -2.97
N GLN A 291 -19.73 1.93 -4.09
CA GLN A 291 -20.09 0.50 -4.09
C GLN A 291 -18.99 -0.35 -3.46
N LEU A 292 -17.72 -0.12 -3.81
CA LEU A 292 -16.58 -0.82 -3.19
C LEU A 292 -16.59 -0.64 -1.67
N ILE A 293 -16.74 0.61 -1.21
CA ILE A 293 -16.80 0.96 0.22
C ILE A 293 -17.88 0.15 0.94
N ARG A 294 -19.13 0.13 0.42
CA ARG A 294 -20.24 -0.62 1.04
C ARG A 294 -19.96 -2.12 1.15
N VAL A 295 -19.44 -2.72 0.08
CA VAL A 295 -19.15 -4.16 0.06
C VAL A 295 -18.01 -4.49 1.02
N TYR A 296 -16.93 -3.70 0.99
CA TYR A 296 -15.76 -3.95 1.82
C TYR A 296 -16.02 -3.68 3.30
N GLU A 297 -16.83 -2.66 3.65
CA GLU A 297 -17.25 -2.41 5.02
C GLU A 297 -18.07 -3.59 5.58
N SER A 298 -19.01 -4.11 4.80
CA SER A 298 -19.82 -5.28 5.19
C SER A 298 -18.93 -6.49 5.48
N ARG A 299 -18.00 -6.82 4.58
CA ARG A 299 -17.06 -7.94 4.74
C ARG A 299 -16.08 -7.74 5.91
N MET A 300 -15.59 -6.53 6.12
CA MET A 300 -14.76 -6.17 7.27
C MET A 300 -15.54 -6.39 8.58
N ASN A 301 -16.79 -5.93 8.65
CA ASN A 301 -17.64 -6.13 9.82
C ASN A 301 -17.93 -7.62 10.09
N MET A 302 -18.08 -8.45 9.06
CA MET A 302 -18.21 -9.90 9.22
C MET A 302 -16.96 -10.51 9.86
N MET A 303 -15.75 -10.20 9.35
CA MET A 303 -14.50 -10.70 9.93
C MET A 303 -14.33 -10.26 11.38
N VAL A 304 -14.57 -8.97 11.67
CA VAL A 304 -14.49 -8.41 13.03
C VAL A 304 -15.47 -9.13 13.96
N HIS A 305 -16.71 -9.34 13.52
CA HIS A 305 -17.71 -10.08 14.30
C HIS A 305 -17.24 -11.50 14.63
N CYS A 306 -16.71 -12.25 13.65
CA CYS A 306 -16.17 -13.59 13.89
C CYS A 306 -15.05 -13.59 14.95
N ILE A 307 -14.13 -12.62 14.88
CA ILE A 307 -13.01 -12.49 15.82
C ILE A 307 -13.51 -12.18 17.24
N GLU A 308 -14.44 -11.23 17.37
CA GLU A 308 -15.03 -10.86 18.67
C GLU A 308 -15.79 -12.04 19.31
N GLN A 309 -16.53 -12.81 18.51
CA GLN A 309 -17.24 -14.00 19.00
C GLN A 309 -16.31 -15.14 19.41
N ALA A 310 -15.11 -15.22 18.81
CA ALA A 310 -14.16 -16.27 19.13
C ALA A 310 -13.54 -16.13 20.54
N ASN A 311 -13.50 -14.92 21.10
CA ASN A 311 -13.03 -14.61 22.45
C ASN A 311 -11.69 -15.30 22.79
N ILE A 312 -10.71 -15.19 21.89
CA ILE A 312 -9.37 -15.79 22.04
C ILE A 312 -8.54 -14.89 22.96
N GLU A 313 -8.02 -15.46 24.05
CA GLU A 313 -7.18 -14.73 25.00
C GLU A 313 -5.90 -14.23 24.33
N GLY A 314 -5.53 -12.97 24.62
CA GLY A 314 -4.34 -12.34 24.05
C GLY A 314 -4.47 -11.85 22.61
N LEU A 315 -5.58 -12.16 21.91
CA LEU A 315 -5.84 -11.61 20.58
C LEU A 315 -6.24 -10.14 20.68
N ARG A 316 -5.55 -9.28 19.92
CA ARG A 316 -5.79 -7.85 19.79
C ARG A 316 -5.87 -7.44 18.32
N PHE A 317 -6.71 -6.45 18.04
CA PHE A 317 -6.77 -5.80 16.74
C PHE A 317 -7.35 -4.40 16.89
N VAL A 318 -7.09 -3.54 15.91
CA VAL A 318 -7.78 -2.26 15.74
C VAL A 318 -8.77 -2.41 14.60
N LYS A 319 -10.04 -2.06 14.83
CA LYS A 319 -11.06 -2.11 13.79
C LYS A 319 -10.70 -1.16 12.64
N PRO A 320 -10.54 -1.65 11.40
CA PRO A 320 -10.20 -0.81 10.26
C PRO A 320 -11.28 0.23 9.98
N LYS A 321 -10.86 1.46 9.71
CA LYS A 321 -11.75 2.56 9.30
C LYS A 321 -11.90 2.70 7.78
N GLY A 322 -11.18 1.88 7.03
CA GLY A 322 -11.12 1.89 5.58
C GLY A 322 -10.01 0.98 5.06
N GLY A 323 -9.76 1.04 3.75
CA GLY A 323 -8.74 0.23 3.07
C GLY A 323 -9.15 -1.23 2.92
N MET A 324 -8.19 -2.15 3.04
CA MET A 324 -8.37 -3.54 2.62
C MET A 324 -7.90 -4.59 3.63
N PHE A 325 -7.35 -4.18 4.76
CA PHE A 325 -6.61 -5.07 5.67
C PHE A 325 -7.05 -4.95 7.12
N LEU A 326 -7.07 -6.10 7.78
CA LEU A 326 -7.21 -6.25 9.21
C LEU A 326 -5.92 -6.87 9.76
N TRP A 327 -5.38 -6.29 10.80
CA TRP A 327 -4.14 -6.74 11.44
C TRP A 327 -4.43 -7.31 12.81
N LEU A 328 -4.02 -8.57 13.00
CA LEU A 328 -4.19 -9.26 14.27
C LEU A 328 -2.84 -9.37 14.96
N GLU A 329 -2.84 -9.12 16.26
CA GLU A 329 -1.76 -9.43 17.19
C GLU A 329 -2.26 -10.52 18.13
N LEU A 330 -1.53 -11.62 18.23
CA LEU A 330 -1.84 -12.77 19.06
C LEU A 330 -0.99 -12.74 20.34
N ALA A 331 -1.17 -13.72 21.21
CA ALA A 331 -0.30 -13.90 22.36
C ALA A 331 1.19 -14.06 21.93
N PRO A 332 2.17 -13.50 22.67
CA PRO A 332 3.57 -13.45 22.26
C PRO A 332 4.23 -14.80 21.92
N GLU A 333 3.72 -15.88 22.50
CA GLU A 333 4.17 -17.25 22.28
C GLU A 333 3.75 -17.82 20.91
N ILE A 334 2.76 -17.24 20.24
CA ILE A 334 2.30 -17.72 18.94
C ILE A 334 3.21 -17.18 17.84
N ASN A 335 3.76 -18.08 17.03
CA ASN A 335 4.51 -17.74 15.83
C ASN A 335 3.63 -17.96 14.58
N THR A 336 3.17 -16.87 13.97
CA THR A 336 2.30 -16.90 12.79
C THR A 336 2.99 -17.40 11.52
N THR A 337 4.32 -17.25 11.42
CA THR A 337 5.09 -17.84 10.31
C THR A 337 5.09 -19.36 10.43
N ALA A 338 5.28 -19.88 11.65
CA ALA A 338 5.28 -21.32 11.91
C ALA A 338 3.88 -21.95 11.84
N LEU A 339 2.83 -21.18 12.14
CA LEU A 339 1.44 -21.64 12.09
C LEU A 339 0.87 -21.70 10.67
N LEU A 340 1.46 -20.97 9.72
CA LEU A 340 0.92 -20.87 8.35
C LEU A 340 0.75 -22.22 7.62
N PRO A 341 1.68 -23.19 7.69
CA PRO A 341 1.49 -24.50 7.08
C PRO A 341 0.25 -25.24 7.60
N GLU A 342 0.03 -25.23 8.92
CA GLU A 342 -1.16 -25.84 9.54
C GLU A 342 -2.45 -25.13 9.12
N ALA A 343 -2.43 -23.80 9.02
CA ALA A 343 -3.57 -23.04 8.51
C ALA A 343 -3.90 -23.42 7.05
N VAL A 344 -2.87 -23.53 6.20
CA VAL A 344 -3.03 -23.93 4.80
C VAL A 344 -3.56 -25.36 4.68
N GLU A 345 -3.08 -26.29 5.51
CA GLU A 345 -3.61 -27.67 5.59
C GLU A 345 -5.06 -27.70 6.05
N ALA A 346 -5.45 -26.81 6.97
CA ALA A 346 -6.84 -26.61 7.38
C ALA A 346 -7.71 -25.91 6.33
N GLY A 347 -7.14 -25.46 5.20
CA GLY A 347 -7.87 -24.86 4.09
C GLY A 347 -7.98 -23.33 4.14
N VAL A 348 -7.20 -22.64 4.98
CA VAL A 348 -7.20 -21.16 5.08
C VAL A 348 -5.80 -20.56 5.03
N ALA A 349 -5.63 -19.40 4.39
CA ALA A 349 -4.33 -18.73 4.30
C ALA A 349 -4.40 -17.25 4.71
N TYR A 350 -3.33 -16.78 5.36
CA TYR A 350 -3.10 -15.37 5.73
C TYR A 350 -1.65 -14.97 5.39
N VAL A 351 -1.26 -13.71 5.63
CA VAL A 351 0.15 -13.31 5.57
C VAL A 351 0.72 -13.16 6.98
N PRO A 352 1.76 -13.93 7.36
CA PRO A 352 2.49 -13.72 8.60
C PRO A 352 3.03 -12.29 8.69
N GLY A 353 3.09 -11.75 9.89
CA GLY A 353 3.45 -10.35 10.12
C GLY A 353 4.94 -10.05 9.98
N GLU A 354 5.78 -11.04 10.29
CA GLU A 354 7.25 -10.91 10.36
C GLU A 354 7.89 -10.16 9.17
N PRO A 355 7.54 -10.42 7.89
CA PRO A 355 8.13 -9.73 6.75
C PRO A 355 7.80 -8.23 6.64
N PHE A 356 6.76 -7.75 7.32
CA PHE A 356 6.36 -6.35 7.27
C PHE A 356 7.16 -5.45 8.23
N TYR A 357 7.94 -6.04 9.13
CA TYR A 357 8.75 -5.27 10.06
C TYR A 357 10.07 -4.83 9.43
N ALA A 358 10.44 -3.57 9.68
CA ALA A 358 11.68 -3.00 9.15
C ALA A 358 12.91 -3.40 9.98
N ASP A 359 12.73 -3.60 11.28
CA ASP A 359 13.78 -3.90 12.26
C ASP A 359 13.50 -5.22 13.00
N VAL A 360 13.34 -5.20 14.33
CA VAL A 360 13.05 -6.40 15.14
C VAL A 360 11.61 -6.84 14.91
N ALA A 361 11.44 -7.91 14.14
CA ALA A 361 10.13 -8.42 13.78
C ALA A 361 9.38 -9.05 14.96
N GLN A 362 8.10 -8.68 15.11
CA GLN A 362 7.16 -9.44 15.92
C GLN A 362 6.68 -10.66 15.13
N LYS A 363 6.61 -11.82 15.79
CA LYS A 363 6.23 -13.09 15.16
C LYS A 363 4.77 -13.47 15.36
N ASN A 364 4.13 -12.84 16.34
CA ASN A 364 2.76 -13.07 16.79
C ASN A 364 1.72 -12.22 16.04
N THR A 365 2.06 -11.63 14.89
CA THR A 365 1.15 -10.78 14.14
C THR A 365 0.82 -11.34 12.76
N MET A 366 -0.36 -11.04 12.21
CA MET A 366 -0.75 -11.45 10.86
C MET A 366 -1.67 -10.44 10.18
N ARG A 367 -1.61 -10.41 8.85
CA ARG A 367 -2.50 -9.61 8.00
C ARG A 367 -3.57 -10.48 7.36
N LEU A 368 -4.82 -10.04 7.48
CA LEU A 368 -5.99 -10.57 6.78
C LEU A 368 -6.50 -9.56 5.77
N ASN A 369 -6.98 -10.03 4.62
CA ASN A 369 -7.67 -9.25 3.61
C ASN A 369 -9.15 -9.60 3.58
N TYR A 370 -10.01 -8.59 3.70
CA TYR A 370 -11.47 -8.74 3.68
C TYR A 370 -12.11 -8.38 2.33
N THR A 371 -11.32 -8.03 1.32
CA THR A 371 -11.87 -7.48 0.06
C THR A 371 -12.12 -8.53 -1.00
N HIS A 372 -11.34 -9.59 -1.08
CA HIS A 372 -11.43 -10.55 -2.19
C HIS A 372 -12.36 -11.74 -1.90
N ALA A 373 -12.37 -12.26 -0.66
CA ALA A 373 -13.21 -13.41 -0.32
C ALA A 373 -14.70 -13.02 -0.28
N THR A 374 -15.57 -13.90 -0.78
CA THR A 374 -17.03 -13.73 -0.69
C THR A 374 -17.49 -13.87 0.78
N PRO A 375 -18.68 -13.34 1.16
CA PRO A 375 -19.22 -13.49 2.51
C PRO A 375 -19.20 -14.93 3.05
N GLU A 376 -19.57 -15.91 2.23
CA GLU A 376 -19.61 -17.33 2.60
C GLU A 376 -18.20 -17.88 2.85
N LYS A 377 -17.24 -17.49 1.99
CA LYS A 377 -15.83 -17.85 2.18
C LYS A 377 -15.23 -17.17 3.40
N ILE A 378 -15.64 -15.93 3.72
CA ILE A 378 -15.22 -15.24 4.94
C ILE A 378 -15.71 -16.00 6.17
N GLU A 379 -16.99 -16.32 6.25
CA GLU A 379 -17.56 -17.05 7.39
C GLU A 379 -16.85 -18.40 7.59
N HIS A 380 -16.73 -19.20 6.53
CA HIS A 380 -16.07 -20.51 6.61
C HIS A 380 -14.58 -20.40 6.93
N GLY A 381 -13.84 -19.54 6.20
CA GLY A 381 -12.40 -19.37 6.39
C GLY A 381 -12.04 -18.81 7.77
N MET A 382 -12.83 -17.86 8.28
CA MET A 382 -12.65 -17.35 9.64
C MET A 382 -12.96 -18.41 10.69
N GLY A 383 -13.95 -19.27 10.48
CA GLY A 383 -14.21 -20.42 11.36
C GLY A 383 -12.98 -21.33 11.49
N LEU A 384 -12.43 -21.76 10.34
CA LEU A 384 -11.21 -22.59 10.29
C LEU A 384 -10.02 -21.93 11.00
N LEU A 385 -9.77 -20.65 10.71
CA LEU A 385 -8.65 -19.91 11.28
C LEU A 385 -8.81 -19.74 12.80
N LEU A 386 -10.00 -19.34 13.27
CA LEU A 386 -10.23 -19.04 14.67
C LEU A 386 -10.25 -20.31 15.53
N ASP A 387 -10.72 -21.44 15.00
CA ASP A 387 -10.66 -22.73 15.70
C ASP A 387 -9.21 -23.20 15.88
N LEU A 388 -8.37 -23.06 14.83
CA LEU A 388 -6.93 -23.32 14.91
C LEU A 388 -6.25 -22.42 15.96
N LEU A 389 -6.57 -21.13 15.98
CA LEU A 389 -6.02 -20.18 16.96
C LEU A 389 -6.44 -20.50 18.39
N LYS A 390 -7.71 -20.91 18.61
CA LYS A 390 -8.20 -21.35 19.93
C LYS A 390 -7.47 -22.60 20.43
N GLU A 391 -7.18 -23.55 19.54
CA GLU A 391 -6.44 -24.75 19.90
C GLU A 391 -5.02 -24.40 20.37
N LYS A 392 -4.32 -23.54 19.63
CA LYS A 392 -2.95 -23.12 19.97
C LYS A 392 -2.89 -22.29 21.26
N SER A 393 -3.87 -21.42 21.50
CA SER A 393 -3.96 -20.61 22.73
C SER A 393 -4.12 -21.49 23.99
N LYS A 394 -4.77 -22.66 23.89
CA LYS A 394 -4.94 -23.58 25.04
C LYS A 394 -3.71 -24.42 25.35
N ASN A 395 -2.77 -24.58 24.42
CA ASN A 395 -1.59 -25.45 24.55
C ASN A 395 -0.29 -24.73 24.12
N PRO A 396 0.15 -23.67 24.83
CA PRO A 396 1.29 -22.85 24.41
C PRO A 396 2.65 -23.56 24.44
N HIS A 397 2.78 -24.71 25.12
CA HIS A 397 4.07 -25.36 25.42
C HIS A 397 4.49 -26.50 24.48
N ILE A 398 3.72 -26.82 23.43
CA ILE A 398 4.00 -28.01 22.60
C ILE A 398 4.89 -27.69 21.37
N PHE A 399 5.11 -26.41 21.02
CA PHE A 399 5.64 -26.05 19.70
C PHE A 399 6.72 -24.94 19.68
N SER A 400 7.51 -24.79 20.76
CA SER A 400 8.66 -23.87 20.81
C SER A 400 9.84 -24.33 19.97
#